data_AF-A0A7H1C086-F1
#
_entry.id   AF-A0A7H1C086-F1
#
_cell.length_a   1.000
_cell.length_b   1.000
_cell.length_c   1.000
_cell.angle_alpha   90.00
_cell.angle_beta   90.00
_cell.angle_gamma   90.00
#
_symmetry.space_group_name_H-M   'P 1'
#
loop_
_entity.id
_entity.type
_entity.pdbx_description
1 polymer ?
#
loop_
_entity_poly.entity_id
_entity_poly.type
_entity_poly.pdbx_seq_one_letter_code
_entity_poly.pdbx_strand_id
1 'polypeptide(L)'
;MFKKALVALLFSSSFAFANNLDNSTAYNEPKYKISELDVKILIRQLNNIEQCIYPDLAKPDYQKIYDNWNVAEHLTMQYFEQRVLNDLLGRENFLTMQNDKASMEYFHLQHNRLNHQEANVDQEKCDAFKPTYQEMHQRMQNALAEQKKKQ
;
A
#
# COMPACT_ATOMS: atom_id res chain seq x y z
N MET A 1 -67.68 -36.02 -39.65
CA MET A 1 -66.52 -36.73 -40.24
C MET A 1 -65.28 -36.37 -39.43
N PHE A 2 -64.68 -37.36 -38.78
CA PHE A 2 -63.43 -37.25 -38.04
C PHE A 2 -62.22 -37.41 -38.98
N LYS A 3 -61.25 -36.49 -38.92
CA LYS A 3 -59.81 -36.67 -39.19
C LYS A 3 -59.09 -35.61 -38.31
N LYS A 4 -58.43 -35.95 -37.19
CA LYS A 4 -57.03 -36.43 -37.03
C LYS A 4 -56.10 -35.76 -38.05
N ALA A 5 -54.99 -35.09 -37.75
CA ALA A 5 -54.14 -34.84 -36.58
C ALA A 5 -53.35 -33.53 -36.91
N LEU A 6 -52.67 -32.81 -36.02
CA LEU A 6 -51.38 -33.15 -35.44
C LEU A 6 -51.06 -32.08 -34.38
N VAL A 7 -50.55 -32.52 -33.22
CA VAL A 7 -50.03 -31.67 -32.15
C VAL A 7 -48.70 -31.07 -32.61
N ALA A 8 -48.60 -29.75 -32.59
CA ALA A 8 -47.31 -29.05 -32.62
C ALA A 8 -47.13 -28.36 -31.27
N LEU A 9 -46.36 -29.03 -30.40
CA LEU A 9 -45.72 -28.41 -29.24
C LEU A 9 -44.68 -27.43 -29.77
N LEU A 10 -44.91 -26.13 -29.57
CA LEU A 10 -43.85 -25.13 -29.65
C LEU A 10 -43.69 -24.49 -28.28
N PHE A 11 -42.65 -24.98 -27.60
CA PHE A 11 -41.93 -24.26 -26.56
C PHE A 11 -41.43 -22.93 -27.13
N SER A 12 -41.79 -21.83 -26.48
CA SER A 12 -41.04 -20.57 -26.53
C SER A 12 -41.08 -19.98 -25.12
N SER A 13 -40.11 -20.42 -24.31
CA SER A 13 -38.89 -19.65 -24.01
C SER A 13 -39.17 -18.61 -22.94
N SER A 14 -39.04 -19.11 -21.71
CA SER A 14 -38.51 -18.46 -20.52
C SER A 14 -38.19 -16.97 -20.64
N PHE A 15 -38.77 -16.20 -19.71
CA PHE A 15 -38.24 -14.93 -19.24
C PHE A 15 -36.73 -15.07 -18.94
N ALA A 16 -35.90 -14.75 -19.92
CA ALA A 16 -34.52 -14.40 -19.66
C ALA A 16 -34.56 -12.97 -19.10
N PHE A 17 -34.72 -12.87 -17.78
CA PHE A 17 -34.02 -11.80 -17.09
C PHE A 17 -32.54 -12.02 -17.41
N ALA A 18 -32.06 -11.31 -18.43
CA ALA A 18 -30.65 -11.07 -18.58
C ALA A 18 -30.23 -10.22 -17.37
N ASN A 19 -30.05 -10.90 -16.24
CA ASN A 19 -29.05 -10.48 -15.28
C ASN A 19 -27.74 -10.58 -16.05
N ASN A 20 -27.40 -9.51 -16.78
CA ASN A 20 -26.01 -9.13 -16.93
C ASN A 20 -25.53 -8.79 -15.52
N LEU A 21 -25.34 -9.85 -14.71
CA LEU A 21 -24.30 -9.87 -13.72
C LEU A 21 -23.02 -9.93 -14.56
N ASP A 22 -22.72 -8.80 -15.19
CA ASP A 22 -21.44 -8.60 -15.82
C ASP A 22 -20.47 -8.82 -14.68
N ASN A 23 -19.74 -9.92 -14.80
CA ASN A 23 -18.70 -10.33 -13.89
C ASN A 23 -17.56 -9.31 -14.05
N SER A 24 -17.79 -8.11 -13.56
CA SER A 24 -16.85 -7.02 -13.48
C SER A 24 -15.99 -7.22 -12.23
N THR A 25 -15.34 -8.38 -12.16
CA THR A 25 -13.95 -8.40 -11.72
C THR A 25 -13.11 -8.00 -12.92
N ALA A 26 -13.34 -6.80 -13.46
CA ALA A 26 -12.33 -6.17 -14.30
C ALA A 26 -11.14 -5.95 -13.36
N TYR A 27 -10.17 -6.85 -13.42
CA TYR A 27 -8.86 -6.65 -12.84
C TYR A 27 -8.29 -5.45 -13.60
N ASN A 28 -8.58 -4.24 -13.12
CA ASN A 28 -8.10 -3.04 -13.76
C ASN A 28 -6.59 -3.11 -13.72
N GLU A 29 -5.95 -3.21 -14.88
CA GLU A 29 -4.50 -3.17 -14.97
C GLU A 29 -3.99 -1.89 -14.29
N PRO A 30 -2.95 -1.99 -13.44
CA PRO A 30 -2.43 -0.82 -12.74
C PRO A 30 -1.92 0.22 -13.73
N LYS A 31 -2.31 1.47 -13.54
CA LYS A 31 -1.83 2.60 -14.34
C LYS A 31 -0.33 2.84 -14.19
N TYR A 32 0.22 2.54 -13.02
CA TYR A 32 1.64 2.57 -12.75
C TYR A 32 2.10 1.26 -12.13
N LYS A 33 3.10 0.64 -12.76
CA LYS A 33 3.79 -0.55 -12.24
C LYS A 33 5.19 -0.15 -11.78
N ILE A 34 5.36 0.02 -10.48
CA ILE A 34 6.68 0.22 -9.88
C ILE A 34 7.63 -0.92 -10.29
N SER A 35 8.88 -0.59 -10.59
CA SER A 35 9.86 -1.61 -10.96
C SER A 35 10.33 -2.41 -9.74
N GLU A 36 10.76 -3.66 -9.94
CA GLU A 36 11.37 -4.45 -8.86
C GLU A 36 12.63 -3.78 -8.30
N LEU A 37 13.40 -3.09 -9.16
CA LEU A 37 14.59 -2.34 -8.74
C LEU A 37 14.20 -1.21 -7.77
N ASP A 38 13.17 -0.43 -8.11
CA ASP A 38 12.70 0.66 -7.27
C ASP A 38 12.15 0.14 -5.93
N VAL A 39 11.42 -0.97 -5.92
CA VAL A 39 10.96 -1.59 -4.66
C VAL A 39 12.14 -2.04 -3.79
N LYS A 40 13.18 -2.63 -4.37
CA LYS A 40 14.40 -3.00 -3.61
C LYS A 40 15.13 -1.78 -3.06
N ILE A 41 15.21 -0.69 -3.84
CA ILE A 41 15.80 0.57 -3.39
C ILE A 41 14.98 1.14 -2.23
N LEU A 42 13.66 1.16 -2.35
CA LEU A 42 12.74 1.61 -1.31
C LEU A 42 12.96 0.82 -0.02
N ILE A 43 12.83 -0.51 -0.06
CA ILE A 43 12.98 -1.37 1.13
C ILE A 43 14.32 -1.13 1.82
N ARG A 44 15.42 -1.07 1.06
CA ARG A 44 16.75 -0.79 1.64
C ARG A 44 16.82 0.59 2.31
N GLN A 45 16.21 1.61 1.71
CA GLN A 45 16.18 2.95 2.29
C GLN A 45 15.32 3.01 3.56
N LEU A 46 14.14 2.37 3.54
CA LEU A 46 13.27 2.30 4.71
C LEU A 46 13.91 1.52 5.85
N ASN A 47 14.54 0.38 5.57
CA ASN A 47 15.27 -0.40 6.57
C ASN A 47 16.41 0.42 7.19
N ASN A 48 17.13 1.21 6.39
CA ASN A 48 18.17 2.10 6.91
C ASN A 48 17.61 3.21 7.80
N ILE A 49 16.46 3.80 7.43
CA ILE A 49 15.76 4.81 8.23
C ILE A 49 15.28 4.19 9.54
N GLU A 50 14.59 3.06 9.46
CA GLU A 50 14.03 2.34 10.61
C GLU A 50 15.12 1.90 11.57
N GLN A 51 16.18 1.25 11.09
CA GLN A 51 17.28 0.78 11.94
C GLN A 51 18.21 1.91 12.41
N CYS A 52 18.16 3.08 11.78
CA CYS A 52 18.81 4.29 12.31
C CYS A 52 18.11 4.80 13.59
N ILE A 53 16.77 4.77 13.60
CA ILE A 53 15.96 5.23 14.74
C ILE A 53 15.81 4.13 15.80
N TYR A 54 15.64 2.89 15.35
CA TYR A 54 15.44 1.70 16.17
C TYR A 54 16.48 0.63 15.81
N PRO A 55 17.73 0.74 16.29
CA PRO A 55 18.80 -0.21 15.98
C PRO A 55 18.47 -1.66 16.36
N ASP A 56 17.59 -1.84 17.35
CA ASP A 56 17.15 -3.15 17.81
C ASP A 56 16.24 -3.88 16.80
N LEU A 57 15.79 -3.20 15.73
CA LEU A 57 15.10 -3.84 14.61
C LEU A 57 15.98 -4.84 13.84
N ALA A 58 17.31 -4.81 14.04
CA ALA A 58 18.24 -5.81 13.52
C ALA A 58 18.25 -7.13 14.33
N LYS A 59 17.53 -7.20 15.47
CA LYS A 59 17.52 -8.35 16.38
C LYS A 59 16.31 -9.26 16.13
N PRO A 60 16.36 -10.57 16.47
CA PRO A 60 15.29 -11.52 16.16
C PRO A 60 13.88 -11.21 16.72
N ASP A 61 13.78 -10.41 17.78
CA ASP A 61 12.52 -10.06 18.45
C ASP A 61 12.02 -8.66 18.07
N TYR A 62 12.40 -8.19 16.88
CA TYR A 62 12.12 -6.83 16.42
C TYR A 62 10.62 -6.51 16.33
N GLN A 63 9.75 -7.53 16.18
CA GLN A 63 8.32 -7.33 16.04
C GLN A 63 7.71 -6.57 17.23
N LYS A 64 8.23 -6.80 18.44
CA LYS A 64 7.80 -6.07 19.64
C LYS A 64 8.06 -4.56 19.57
N ILE A 65 9.00 -4.12 18.74
CA ILE A 65 9.26 -2.69 18.55
C ILE A 65 8.09 -2.07 17.79
N TYR A 66 7.67 -2.69 16.68
CA TYR A 66 6.50 -2.25 15.91
C TYR A 66 5.21 -2.33 16.74
N ASP A 67 5.02 -3.37 17.53
CA ASP A 67 3.83 -3.53 18.38
C ASP A 67 3.69 -2.42 19.45
N ASN A 68 4.79 -1.78 19.81
CA ASN A 68 4.85 -0.69 20.79
C ASN A 68 4.85 0.70 20.14
N TRP A 69 4.81 0.80 18.82
CA TRP A 69 4.72 2.09 18.13
C TRP A 69 3.41 2.78 18.48
N ASN A 70 3.51 4.05 18.85
CA ASN A 70 2.35 4.89 19.08
C ASN A 70 1.84 5.46 17.73
N VAL A 71 0.68 6.12 17.73
CA VAL A 71 0.11 6.68 16.50
C VAL A 71 1.02 7.73 15.84
N ALA A 72 1.70 8.57 16.62
CA ALA A 72 2.62 9.56 16.07
C ALA A 72 3.78 8.87 15.35
N GLU A 73 4.27 7.76 15.91
CA GLU A 73 5.34 6.96 15.32
C GLU A 73 4.95 6.41 13.95
N HIS A 74 3.79 5.76 13.86
CA HIS A 74 3.27 5.26 12.59
C HIS A 74 3.12 6.37 11.54
N LEU A 75 2.61 7.53 11.94
CA LEU A 75 2.45 8.67 11.03
C LEU A 75 3.79 9.26 10.58
N THR A 76 4.78 9.31 11.46
CA THR A 76 6.13 9.77 11.13
C THR A 76 6.81 8.84 10.15
N MET A 77 6.75 7.53 10.39
CA MET A 77 7.33 6.54 9.49
C MET A 77 6.62 6.51 8.13
N GLN A 78 5.30 6.60 8.12
CA GLN A 78 4.52 6.75 6.88
C GLN A 78 4.91 8.02 6.11
N TYR A 79 5.15 9.15 6.80
CA TYR A 79 5.61 10.37 6.14
C TYR A 79 6.94 10.14 5.41
N PHE A 80 7.91 9.48 6.04
CA PHE A 80 9.19 9.19 5.41
C PHE A 80 9.07 8.16 4.28
N GLU A 81 8.22 7.16 4.41
CA GLU A 81 7.91 6.21 3.33
C GLU A 81 7.40 6.95 2.09
N GLN A 82 6.39 7.81 2.27
CA GLN A 82 5.80 8.59 1.18
C GLN A 82 6.81 9.55 0.55
N ARG A 83 7.69 10.15 1.36
CA ARG A 83 8.78 11.00 0.86
C ARG A 83 9.76 10.20 -0.01
N VAL A 84 10.25 9.06 0.49
CA VAL A 84 11.19 8.20 -0.24
C VAL A 84 10.56 7.72 -1.55
N LEU A 85 9.31 7.27 -1.51
CA LEU A 85 8.56 6.87 -2.70
C LEU A 85 8.46 8.02 -3.71
N ASN A 86 8.09 9.22 -3.27
CA ASN A 86 7.99 10.38 -4.15
C ASN A 86 9.34 10.75 -4.77
N ASP A 87 10.42 10.72 -3.99
CA ASP A 87 11.78 11.03 -4.46
C ASP A 87 12.27 9.97 -5.47
N LEU A 88 11.91 8.71 -5.28
CA LEU A 88 12.31 7.60 -6.14
C LEU A 88 11.55 7.56 -7.47
N LEU A 89 10.22 7.70 -7.43
CA LEU A 89 9.36 7.54 -8.60
C LEU A 89 9.22 8.84 -9.41
N GLY A 90 9.49 9.98 -8.77
CA GLY A 90 9.09 11.29 -9.24
C GLY A 90 7.60 11.56 -9.01
N ARG A 91 7.26 12.86 -8.92
CA ARG A 91 5.93 13.31 -8.49
C ARG A 91 4.77 12.77 -9.32
N GLU A 92 4.91 12.73 -10.64
CA GLU A 92 3.84 12.27 -11.54
C GLU A 92 3.50 10.79 -11.31
N ASN A 93 4.51 9.93 -11.30
CA ASN A 93 4.34 8.49 -11.08
C ASN A 93 3.87 8.18 -9.67
N PHE A 94 4.43 8.88 -8.67
CA PHE A 94 3.99 8.78 -7.28
C PHE A 94 2.50 9.09 -7.14
N LEU A 95 2.03 10.22 -7.72
CA LEU A 95 0.62 10.57 -7.69
C LEU A 95 -0.25 9.60 -8.50
N THR A 96 0.25 9.11 -9.64
CA THR A 96 -0.47 8.09 -10.43
C THR A 96 -0.66 6.82 -9.62
N MET A 97 0.39 6.34 -8.95
CA MET A 97 0.35 5.18 -8.09
C MET A 97 -0.62 5.37 -6.93
N GLN A 98 -0.49 6.48 -6.18
CA GLN A 98 -1.30 6.76 -4.98
C GLN A 98 -2.80 6.93 -5.27
N ASN A 99 -3.15 7.47 -6.43
CA ASN A 99 -4.55 7.73 -6.81
C ASN A 99 -5.21 6.55 -7.55
N ASP A 100 -4.45 5.52 -7.91
CA ASP A 100 -4.93 4.36 -8.65
C ASP A 100 -4.88 3.11 -7.77
N LYS A 101 -6.06 2.60 -7.40
CA LYS A 101 -6.19 1.43 -6.50
C LYS A 101 -5.40 0.21 -6.98
N ALA A 102 -5.47 -0.10 -8.28
CA ALA A 102 -4.75 -1.24 -8.85
C ALA A 102 -3.23 -1.07 -8.77
N SER A 103 -2.73 0.16 -8.98
CA SER A 103 -1.31 0.49 -8.83
C SER A 103 -0.84 0.34 -7.38
N MET A 104 -1.65 0.78 -6.40
CA MET A 104 -1.33 0.54 -4.98
C MET A 104 -1.35 -0.93 -4.59
N GLU A 105 -2.34 -1.71 -5.06
CA GLU A 105 -2.38 -3.15 -4.83
C GLU A 105 -1.16 -3.86 -5.42
N TYR A 106 -0.76 -3.47 -6.65
CA TYR A 106 0.46 -3.97 -7.27
C TYR A 106 1.71 -3.61 -6.47
N PHE A 107 1.83 -2.36 -6.01
CA PHE A 107 2.93 -1.93 -5.13
C PHE A 107 3.00 -2.77 -3.87
N HIS A 108 1.88 -2.96 -3.14
CA HIS A 108 1.85 -3.76 -1.91
C HIS A 108 2.24 -5.22 -2.16
N LEU A 109 1.81 -5.80 -3.29
CA LEU A 109 2.23 -7.16 -3.67
C LEU A 109 3.75 -7.25 -3.88
N GLN A 110 4.33 -6.30 -4.62
CA GLN A 110 5.78 -6.28 -4.85
C GLN A 110 6.56 -6.01 -3.57
N HIS A 111 6.10 -5.05 -2.76
CA HIS A 111 6.69 -4.74 -1.47
C HIS A 111 6.72 -5.98 -0.58
N ASN A 112 5.58 -6.64 -0.35
CA ASN A 112 5.50 -7.84 0.49
C ASN A 112 6.37 -8.99 -0.03
N ARG A 113 6.44 -9.19 -1.35
CA ARG A 113 7.27 -10.23 -1.96
C ARG A 113 8.77 -10.00 -1.74
N LEU A 114 9.19 -8.74 -1.76
CA LEU A 114 10.60 -8.35 -1.71
C LEU A 114 11.06 -7.91 -0.33
N ASN A 115 10.12 -7.73 0.62
CA ASN A 115 10.40 -7.20 1.95
C ASN A 115 11.38 -8.10 2.71
N HIS A 116 12.31 -7.46 3.41
CA HIS A 116 13.31 -8.10 4.26
C HIS A 116 13.73 -7.11 5.36
N GLN A 117 14.34 -7.59 6.44
CA GLN A 117 14.76 -6.75 7.58
C GLN A 117 16.25 -6.42 7.55
N GLU A 118 16.86 -6.37 6.36
CA GLU A 118 18.30 -6.13 6.22
C GLU A 118 18.57 -4.65 5.94
N ALA A 119 19.47 -4.05 6.73
CA ALA A 119 19.93 -2.69 6.56
C ALA A 119 21.46 -2.64 6.50
N ASN A 120 21.97 -1.55 5.94
CA ASN A 120 23.37 -1.16 6.02
C ASN A 120 23.41 0.30 6.43
N VAL A 121 23.15 0.53 7.72
CA VAL A 121 23.02 1.86 8.32
C VAL A 121 24.36 2.57 8.25
N ASP A 122 24.40 3.68 7.52
CA ASP A 122 25.52 4.60 7.49
C ASP A 122 25.39 5.54 8.69
N GLN A 123 26.38 5.50 9.59
CA GLN A 123 26.31 6.21 10.87
C GLN A 123 26.24 7.73 10.69
N GLU A 124 27.01 8.30 9.77
CA GLU A 124 27.04 9.75 9.53
C GLU A 124 25.70 10.23 8.97
N LYS A 125 25.15 9.50 7.99
CA LYS A 125 23.82 9.80 7.44
C LYS A 125 22.73 9.62 8.48
N CYS A 126 22.83 8.61 9.32
CA CYS A 126 21.88 8.36 10.39
C CYS A 126 21.87 9.51 11.41
N ASP A 127 23.03 9.95 11.86
CA ASP A 127 23.14 11.04 12.82
C ASP A 127 22.66 12.38 12.23
N ALA A 128 22.88 12.61 10.92
CA ALA A 128 22.30 13.75 10.21
C ALA A 128 20.77 13.66 10.05
N PHE A 129 20.21 12.45 9.97
CA PHE A 129 18.78 12.20 9.78
C PHE A 129 17.98 12.36 11.08
N LYS A 130 18.51 11.88 12.22
CA LYS A 130 17.81 11.85 13.51
C LYS A 130 17.12 13.17 13.89
N PRO A 131 17.72 14.37 13.73
CA PRO A 131 17.05 15.63 14.04
C PRO A 131 15.79 15.87 13.20
N THR A 132 15.82 15.52 11.91
CA THR A 132 14.66 15.67 11.01
C THR A 132 13.54 14.73 11.42
N TYR A 133 13.89 13.49 11.80
CA TYR A 133 12.92 12.54 12.32
C TYR A 133 12.28 13.03 13.63
N GLN A 134 13.09 13.50 14.59
CA GLN A 134 12.59 14.03 15.87
C GLN A 134 11.64 15.21 15.68
N GLU A 135 12.01 16.15 14.79
CA GLU A 135 11.15 17.28 14.46
C GLU A 135 9.80 16.82 13.88
N MET A 136 9.82 15.87 12.94
CA MET A 136 8.60 15.36 12.33
C MET A 136 7.74 14.59 13.34
N HIS A 137 8.34 13.76 14.17
CA HIS A 137 7.63 13.05 15.24
C HIS A 137 6.95 14.03 16.21
N GLN A 138 7.65 15.08 16.64
CA GLN A 138 7.04 16.12 17.48
C GLN A 138 5.87 16.83 16.79
N ARG A 139 5.97 17.12 15.48
CA ARG A 139 4.86 17.69 14.70
C ARG A 139 3.64 16.76 14.68
N MET A 140 3.85 15.46 14.49
CA MET A 140 2.76 14.48 14.52
C MET A 140 2.12 14.38 15.91
N GLN A 141 2.92 14.36 16.98
CA GLN A 141 2.41 14.40 18.35
C GLN A 141 1.55 15.64 18.62
N ASN A 142 2.02 16.83 18.21
CA ASN A 142 1.29 18.08 18.39
C ASN A 142 -0.02 18.08 17.59
N ALA A 143 0.01 17.62 16.33
CA ALA A 143 -1.19 17.52 15.50
C ALA A 143 -2.25 16.60 16.13
N LEU A 144 -1.84 15.45 16.66
CA LEU A 144 -2.74 14.52 17.36
C LEU A 144 -3.30 15.13 18.66
N ALA A 145 -2.49 15.86 19.41
CA ALA A 145 -2.95 16.55 20.62
C ALA A 145 -4.00 17.62 20.30
N GLU A 146 -3.80 18.40 19.23
CA GLU A 146 -4.77 19.41 18.78
C GLU A 146 -6.07 18.80 18.24
N GLN A 147 -6.01 17.65 17.57
CA GLN A 147 -7.22 16.94 17.16
C GLN A 147 -8.05 16.46 18.37
N LYS A 148 -7.40 15.94 19.41
CA LYS A 148 -8.07 15.50 20.64
C LYS A 148 -8.76 16.64 21.39
N LYS A 149 -8.19 17.85 21.36
CA LYS A 149 -8.82 19.03 21.99
C LYS A 149 -10.08 19.52 21.26
N LYS A 150 -10.26 19.13 20.00
CA LYS A 150 -11.40 19.53 19.15
C LYS A 150 -12.57 18.53 19.18
N GLN A 151 -12.37 17.38 19.81
CA GLN A 151 -13.39 16.35 20.04
C GLN A 151 -14.05 16.56 21.40
#